data_AF-A0A6J6LI66-F1
#
_entry.id   AF-A0A6J6LI66-F1
#
_cell.length_a   1.000
_cell.length_b   1.000
_cell.length_c   1.000
_cell.angle_alpha   90.00
_cell.angle_beta   90.00
_cell.angle_gamma   90.00
#
_symmetry.space_group_name_H-M   'P 1'
#
loop_
_entity.id
_entity.type
_entity.pdbx_description
1 polymer ?
#
loop_
_entity_poly.entity_id
_entity_poly.type
_entity_poly.pdbx_seq_one_letter_code
_entity_poly.pdbx_strand_id
1 'polypeptide(L)' 'MIVDGPPGSKNPNARKPALSELIGRLSPRAVIVIDDVNRDGERELAEAFAEALPNHVLTIYPHEKGTAVISPR' A
#
# COMPACT_ATOMS: atom_id res chain seq x y z
N MET A 1 5.22 -0.03 -8.26
CA MET A 1 4.44 -1.28 -8.21
C MET A 1 3.02 -0.93 -7.80
N ILE A 2 2.03 -1.52 -8.46
CA ILE A 2 0.61 -1.30 -8.14
C ILE A 2 0.12 -2.57 -7.46
N VAL A 3 -0.45 -2.45 -6.27
CA VAL A 3 -1.11 -3.56 -5.56
C VAL A 3 -2.61 -3.33 -5.71
N ASP A 4 -3.21 -3.98 -6.71
CA ASP A 4 -4.67 -4.05 -6.83
C ASP A 4 -5.15 -5.40 -6.29
N GLY A 5 -6.28 -5.38 -5.59
CA GLY A 5 -6.86 -6.59 -5.03
C GLY A 5 -7.89 -7.18 -5.99
N PRO A 6 -8.30 -8.44 -5.78
CA PRO A 6 -9.25 -9.07 -6.68
C PRO A 6 -10.59 -8.31 -6.71
N PRO A 7 -11.20 -8.15 -7.90
CA PRO A 7 -12.46 -7.44 -8.04
C PRO A 7 -13.54 -8.09 -7.16
N GLY A 8 -14.26 -7.26 -6.40
CA GLY A 8 -15.42 -7.69 -5.61
C GLY A 8 -15.11 -8.38 -4.27
N SER A 9 -13.85 -8.48 -3.85
CA SER A 9 -13.55 -9.00 -2.50
C SER A 9 -13.95 -7.98 -1.42
N LYS A 10 -14.97 -8.33 -0.62
CA LYS A 10 -15.34 -7.59 0.60
C LYS A 10 -14.45 -7.95 1.79
N ASN A 11 -13.49 -8.88 1.61
CA ASN A 11 -12.59 -9.29 2.67
C ASN A 11 -11.46 -8.24 2.80
N PRO A 12 -11.41 -7.47 3.90
CA PRO A 12 -10.38 -6.44 4.10
C PRO A 12 -8.96 -7.02 4.14
N ASN A 13 -8.82 -8.32 4.42
CA ASN A 13 -7.52 -8.98 4.53
C ASN A 13 -7.00 -9.56 3.21
N ALA A 14 -7.75 -9.47 2.10
CA ALA A 14 -7.37 -10.10 0.82
C ALA A 14 -6.02 -9.62 0.29
N ARG A 15 -5.61 -8.39 0.64
CA ARG A 15 -4.36 -7.77 0.18
C ARG A 15 -3.21 -7.86 1.19
N LYS A 16 -3.44 -8.36 2.41
CA LYS A 16 -2.40 -8.53 3.45
C LYS A 16 -1.22 -9.42 3.02
N PRO A 17 -1.39 -10.49 2.21
CA PRO A 17 -0.26 -11.29 1.72
C PRO A 17 0.72 -10.50 0.83
N ALA A 18 0.29 -9.36 0.23
CA ALA A 18 1.15 -8.56 -0.64
C ALA A 18 2.39 -8.05 0.10
N LEU A 19 2.26 -7.69 1.38
CA LEU A 19 3.40 -7.22 2.17
C LEU A 19 4.46 -8.31 2.32
N SER A 20 4.07 -9.51 2.78
CA SER A 20 5.01 -10.61 3.01
C SER A 20 5.67 -11.11 1.73
N GLU A 21 4.94 -11.15 0.62
CA GLU A 21 5.47 -11.65 -0.66
C GLU A 21 6.40 -10.65 -1.36
N LEU A 22 6.12 -9.35 -1.22
CA LEU A 22 6.77 -8.32 -2.03
C LEU A 22 7.92 -7.63 -1.30
N ILE A 23 7.86 -7.48 0.04
CA ILE A 23 8.83 -6.62 0.77
C ILE A 23 10.30 -7.00 0.50
N GLY A 24 10.63 -8.28 0.46
CA GLY A 24 11.99 -8.76 0.19
C GLY A 24 12.42 -8.67 -1.29
N ARG A 25 11.51 -8.32 -2.19
CA ARG A 25 11.73 -8.23 -3.64
C ARG A 25 11.71 -6.78 -4.16
N LEU A 26 11.37 -5.81 -3.30
CA LEU A 26 11.32 -4.42 -3.68
C LEU A 26 12.71 -3.84 -3.85
N SER A 27 12.87 -3.03 -4.91
CA SER A 27 14.03 -2.15 -5.03
C SER A 27 14.10 -1.22 -3.81
N PRO A 28 15.30 -0.86 -3.32
CA PRO A 28 15.46 0.20 -2.31
C PRO A 28 14.87 1.55 -2.74
N ARG A 29 14.61 1.74 -4.05
CA ARG A 29 13.98 2.93 -4.63
C ARG A 29 12.55 2.71 -5.11
N ALA A 30 11.89 1.64 -4.66
CA ALA A 30 10.55 1.30 -5.11
C ALA A 30 9.55 2.38 -4.72
N VAL A 31 8.61 2.67 -5.62
CA VAL A 31 7.40 3.44 -5.31
C VAL A 31 6.23 2.48 -5.27
N ILE A 32 5.48 2.51 -4.18
CA ILE A 32 4.27 1.73 -3.96
C ILE A 32 3.09 2.70 -4.02
N VAL A 33 2.08 2.33 -4.80
CA VAL A 33 0.83 3.09 -4.90
C VAL A 33 -0.32 2.16 -4.52
N ILE A 34 -1.14 2.62 -3.58
CA ILE A 34 -2.34 1.93 -3.09
C ILE A 34 -3.54 2.84 -3.36
N ASP A 35 -4.49 2.33 -4.13
CA ASP A 35 -5.75 3.02 -4.45
C ASP A 35 -6.80 2.74 -3.36
N ASP A 36 -7.85 3.57 -3.30
CA ASP A 36 -8.99 3.39 -2.40
C ASP A 36 -8.60 3.36 -0.90
N VAL A 37 -7.61 4.18 -0.52
CA VAL A 37 -7.05 4.22 0.86
C VAL A 37 -8.05 4.76 1.91
N ASN A 38 -9.20 5.27 1.48
CA ASN A 38 -10.29 5.61 2.40
C ASN A 38 -10.92 4.36 3.03
N ARG A 39 -10.65 3.16 2.51
CA ARG A 39 -11.05 1.90 3.14
C ARG A 39 -10.04 1.48 4.20
N ASP A 40 -10.53 1.14 5.39
CA ASP A 40 -9.70 0.77 6.54
C ASP A 40 -8.65 -0.30 6.21
N GLY A 41 -9.02 -1.34 5.45
CA GLY A 41 -8.08 -2.40 5.06
C GLY A 41 -6.93 -1.93 4.16
N GLU A 42 -7.18 -0.96 3.26
CA GLU A 42 -6.13 -0.38 2.41
C GLU A 42 -5.25 0.60 3.18
N ARG A 43 -5.86 1.32 4.13
CA ARG A 43 -5.14 2.19 5.04
C ARG A 43 -4.18 1.41 5.94
N GLU A 44 -4.67 0.34 6.57
CA GLU A 44 -3.84 -0.58 7.36
C GLU A 44 -2.69 -1.13 6.53
N LEU A 45 -2.94 -1.50 5.27
CA LEU A 45 -1.91 -2.00 4.37
C LEU A 45 -0.86 -0.92 4.03
N ALA A 46 -1.29 0.30 3.76
CA ALA A 46 -0.40 1.43 3.47
C ALA A 46 0.51 1.76 4.66
N GLU A 47 -0.05 1.78 5.86
CA GLU A 47 0.68 2.00 7.11
C GLU A 47 1.69 0.86 7.35
N ALA A 48 1.29 -0.40 7.16
CA ALA A 48 2.19 -1.55 7.31
C ALA A 48 3.35 -1.56 6.30
N PHE A 49 3.12 -1.15 5.05
CA PHE A 49 4.21 -0.98 4.07
C PHE A 49 5.17 0.14 4.45
N ALA A 50 4.66 1.25 4.99
CA ALA A 50 5.48 2.37 5.43
C ALA A 50 6.36 2.00 6.63
N GLU A 51 5.81 1.25 7.60
CA GLU A 51 6.56 0.73 8.75
C GLU A 51 7.67 -0.24 8.31
N ALA A 52 7.39 -1.10 7.33
CA ALA A 52 8.37 -2.04 6.80
C ALA A 52 9.47 -1.39 5.92
N LEU A 53 9.28 -0.14 5.51
CA LEU A 53 10.19 0.60 4.63
C LEU A 53 10.66 1.92 5.30
N PRO A 54 11.58 1.85 6.29
CA PRO A 54 11.94 3.02 7.12
C PRO A 54 12.56 4.19 6.34
N ASN A 55 13.11 3.92 5.15
CA ASN A 55 13.69 4.93 4.24
C ASN A 55 12.68 5.52 3.26
N HIS A 56 11.40 5.16 3.37
CA HIS A 56 10.32 5.69 2.55
C HIS A 56 9.41 6.63 3.39
N VAL A 57 8.57 7.37 2.69
CA VAL A 57 7.55 8.28 3.25
C VAL A 57 6.20 7.88 2.68
N LEU A 58 5.21 7.78 3.56
CA LEU A 58 3.81 7.63 3.18
C LEU A 58 3.17 9.01 2.98
N THR A 59 2.61 9.24 1.80
CA THR A 59 1.79 10.41 1.47
C THR A 59 0.39 9.96 1.08
N ILE A 60 -0.64 10.54 1.70
CA ILE A 60 -2.04 10.30 1.34
C ILE A 60 -2.56 11.50 0.54
N TYR A 61 -3.01 11.24 -0.68
CA TYR A 61 -3.64 12.21 -1.55
C TYR A 61 -5.17 12.13 -1.43
N PRO A 62 -5.87 13.25 -1.16
CA PRO A 62 -7.31 13.27 -0.91
C PRO A 62 -8.12 13.30 -2.22
N HIS A 63 -7.90 12.33 -3.11
CA HIS A 63 -8.77 12.09 -4.26
C HIS A 63 -10.11 11.46 -3.83
N GLU A 64 -11.06 11.28 -4.76
CA GLU A 64 -12.42 10.76 -4.47
C GLU A 64 -12.45 9.55 -3.52
N LYS A 65 -11.54 8.58 -3.74
CA LYS A 65 -11.38 7.37 -2.90
C LYS A 65 -10.08 7.35 -2.08
N GLY A 66 -9.28 8.41 -2.20
CA GLY A 66 -7.95 8.52 -1.61
C GLY A 66 -6.91 7.66 -2.31
N THR A 67 -5.65 8.12 -2.30
CA THR A 67 -4.51 7.37 -2.83
C THR A 67 -3.35 7.46 -1.85
N ALA A 68 -2.80 6.32 -1.43
CA ALA A 68 -1.55 6.27 -0.68
C ALA A 68 -0.37 6.04 -1.62
N VAL A 69 0.67 6.85 -1.46
CA VAL A 69 1.95 6.69 -2.14
C VAL A 69 3.04 6.52 -1.08
N ILE A 70 3.75 5.40 -1.14
CA ILE A 70 4.95 5.14 -0.35
C ILE A 70 6.15 5.25 -1.29
N SER A 71 7.00 6.26 -1.09
CA SER A 71 8.15 6.55 -1.94
C SER A 71 9.41 6.81 -1.13
N PRO A 72 10.61 6.62 -1.68
CA PRO A 72 11.86 6.97 -1.00
C PRO A 72 11.87 8.44 -0.56
N ARG A 73 12.57 8.72 0.55
CA ARG A 73 12.88 10.09 0.98
C ARG A 73 13.70 10.86 -0.05
#